data_AF-A0A3D0SWT6-F1
#
_entry.id   AF-A0A3D0SWT6-F1
#
_cell.length_a   1.000
_cell.length_b   1.000
_cell.length_c   1.000
_cell.angle_alpha   90.00
_cell.angle_beta   90.00
_cell.angle_gamma   90.00
#
_symmetry.space_group_name_H-M   'P 1'
#
loop_
_entity.id
_entity.type
_entity.pdbx_description
1 polymer ?
#
loop_
_entity_poly.entity_id
_entity_poly.type
_entity_poly.pdbx_seq_one_letter_code
_entity_poly.pdbx_strand_id
1 'polypeptide(L)'
;MNIINLKIGARLGMGFGAVVAIALLLGVMAVFGLQTLSASMHNLTSNRFPAMLLLAELNRERMVIRAQTLAILAQETQADPIEHFRDIQAERQKSWQHVDDAWDKFSKIPRGSEQGRIIVEQLKGEYQSWRAIYVELDGLIARLIDAADAGQRRVLYDQYRETVDRMVPISNTMGKSFDALIEQNAMVTTRMVEEDRNMAQKLEIRSIIATALSVVIAALLGWLITRSVTAPLRRCGGICGVLAEGDMSHDVSAELVARRDEIGDQARAMQAMVTQLKNTVSQVTQATNQVSSAAAEIAQGSADLSRRTEEQASALEETASSMEELTSTVKQSADNAGQA
;
A
#
# COMPACT_ATOMS: atom_id res chain seq x y z
N MET A 1 -5.96 25.58 -12.77
CA MET A 1 -4.90 25.25 -13.75
C MET A 1 -5.46 24.16 -14.68
N ASN A 2 -5.52 24.39 -16.00
CA ASN A 2 -6.17 23.45 -16.92
C ASN A 2 -5.24 22.24 -17.17
N ILE A 3 -5.60 21.06 -16.68
CA ILE A 3 -4.75 19.83 -16.70
C ILE A 3 -4.30 19.48 -18.13
N ILE A 4 -5.10 19.85 -19.13
CA ILE A 4 -4.86 19.62 -20.56
C ILE A 4 -3.57 20.31 -21.06
N ASN A 5 -3.17 21.42 -20.44
CA ASN A 5 -1.99 22.20 -20.85
C ASN A 5 -0.70 21.78 -20.15
N LEU A 6 -0.75 20.81 -19.24
CA LEU A 6 0.46 20.28 -18.61
C LEU A 6 1.19 19.36 -19.57
N LYS A 7 2.51 19.34 -19.50
CA LYS A 7 3.34 18.34 -20.19
C LYS A 7 2.89 16.92 -19.86
N ILE A 8 2.93 16.01 -20.84
CA ILE A 8 2.51 14.60 -20.67
C ILE A 8 3.28 13.95 -19.52
N GLY A 9 4.60 14.19 -19.45
CA GLY A 9 5.44 13.68 -18.37
C GLY A 9 4.98 14.14 -16.97
N ALA A 10 4.59 15.41 -16.84
CA ALA A 10 4.07 15.94 -15.57
C ALA A 10 2.71 15.30 -15.20
N ARG A 11 1.82 15.08 -16.17
CA ARG A 11 0.54 14.40 -15.95
C ARG A 11 0.72 12.95 -15.51
N LEU A 12 1.58 12.19 -16.19
CA LEU A 12 1.92 10.82 -15.83
C LEU A 12 2.57 10.76 -14.46
N GLY A 13 3.53 11.66 -14.18
CA GLY A 13 4.20 11.77 -12.89
C GLY A 13 3.23 12.03 -11.74
N MET A 14 2.25 12.94 -11.91
CA MET A 14 1.20 13.17 -10.91
C MET A 14 0.30 11.95 -10.73
N GLY A 15 -0.08 11.27 -11.82
CA GLY A 15 -0.93 10.08 -11.77
C GLY A 15 -0.27 8.93 -11.02
N PHE A 16 0.95 8.56 -11.42
CA PHE A 16 1.73 7.52 -10.73
C PHE A 16 2.11 7.95 -9.31
N GLY A 17 2.49 9.21 -9.11
CA GLY A 17 2.79 9.76 -7.79
C GLY A 17 1.61 9.66 -6.83
N ALA A 18 0.39 9.94 -7.30
CA ALA A 18 -0.82 9.78 -6.50
C ALA A 18 -1.07 8.31 -6.11
N VAL A 19 -0.90 7.37 -7.05
CA VAL A 19 -1.05 5.93 -6.77
C VAL A 19 -0.01 5.45 -5.76
N VAL A 20 1.25 5.87 -5.89
CA VAL A 20 2.31 5.53 -4.93
C VAL A 20 2.03 6.14 -3.55
N ALA A 21 1.61 7.40 -3.47
CA ALA A 21 1.26 8.04 -2.21
C ALA A 21 0.11 7.32 -1.51
N ILE A 22 -0.92 6.93 -2.25
CA ILE A 22 -2.04 6.13 -1.76
C ILE A 22 -1.56 4.77 -1.22
N ALA A 23 -0.71 4.06 -1.98
CA ALA A 23 -0.18 2.77 -1.56
C ALA A 23 0.66 2.88 -0.27
N LEU A 24 1.46 3.95 -0.15
CA LEU A 24 2.22 4.25 1.06
C LEU A 24 1.30 4.53 2.25
N LEU A 25 0.24 5.33 2.07
CA LEU A 25 -0.72 5.62 3.13
C LEU A 25 -1.41 4.34 3.64
N LEU A 26 -1.85 3.46 2.72
CA LEU A 26 -2.44 2.17 3.08
C LEU A 26 -1.43 1.28 3.82
N GLY A 27 -0.18 1.23 3.35
CA GLY A 27 0.90 0.49 4.01
C GLY A 27 1.17 0.99 5.43
N VAL A 28 1.25 2.30 5.64
CA VAL A 28 1.44 2.91 6.96
C VAL A 28 0.28 2.59 7.90
N MET A 29 -0.97 2.68 7.42
CA MET A 29 -2.15 2.30 8.22
C MET A 29 -2.10 0.82 8.63
N ALA A 30 -1.72 -0.08 7.72
CA ALA A 30 -1.61 -1.50 8.01
C ALA A 30 -0.53 -1.79 9.06
N VAL A 31 0.66 -1.19 8.92
CA VAL A 31 1.77 -1.35 9.88
C VAL A 31 1.38 -0.83 11.27
N PHE A 32 0.74 0.35 11.35
CA PHE A 32 0.29 0.91 12.61
C PHE A 32 -0.75 0.01 13.31
N GLY A 33 -1.71 -0.54 12.54
CA GLY A 33 -2.69 -1.48 13.05
C GLY A 33 -2.05 -2.76 13.60
N LEU A 34 -1.10 -3.33 12.86
CA LEU A 34 -0.37 -4.54 13.28
C LEU A 34 0.52 -4.30 14.51
N GLN A 35 1.19 -3.15 14.59
CA GLN A 35 2.00 -2.80 15.76
C GLN A 35 1.16 -2.65 17.03
N THR A 36 -0.01 -2.02 16.92
CA THR A 36 -0.95 -1.88 18.04
C THR A 36 -1.42 -3.25 18.54
N LEU A 37 -1.86 -4.12 17.61
CA LEU A 37 -2.28 -5.48 17.95
C LEU A 37 -1.14 -6.30 18.56
N SER A 38 0.07 -6.20 18.00
CA SER A 38 1.25 -6.89 18.50
C SER A 38 1.63 -6.46 19.92
N ALA A 39 1.56 -5.16 20.23
CA ALA A 39 1.82 -4.63 21.55
C ALA A 39 0.81 -5.13 22.59
N SER A 40 -0.49 -5.14 22.26
CA SER A 40 -1.54 -5.69 23.12
C SER A 40 -1.34 -7.19 23.37
N MET A 41 -1.05 -7.97 22.32
CA MET A 41 -0.76 -9.40 22.44
C MET A 41 0.48 -9.68 23.29
N HIS A 42 1.53 -8.87 23.14
CA HIS A 42 2.73 -8.99 23.97
C HIS A 42 2.43 -8.70 25.45
N ASN A 43 1.57 -7.71 25.76
CA ASN A 43 1.14 -7.43 27.13
C ASN A 43 0.33 -8.61 27.73
N LEU A 44 -0.54 -9.22 26.94
CA LEU A 44 -1.31 -10.40 27.34
C LEU A 44 -0.39 -11.58 27.70
N THR A 45 0.56 -11.90 26.83
CA THR A 45 1.41 -13.09 26.97
C THR A 45 2.56 -12.89 27.97
N SER A 46 3.10 -11.68 28.08
CA SER A 46 4.27 -11.41 28.94
C SER A 46 3.91 -10.94 30.34
N ASN A 47 2.72 -10.35 30.53
CA ASN A 47 2.33 -9.78 31.82
C ASN A 47 1.07 -10.45 32.39
N ARG A 48 -0.06 -10.37 31.68
CA ARG A 48 -1.37 -10.74 32.24
C ARG A 48 -1.54 -12.24 32.46
N PHE A 49 -1.24 -13.04 31.44
CA PHE A 49 -1.39 -14.49 31.52
C PHE A 49 -0.44 -15.12 32.54
N PRO A 50 0.88 -14.80 32.55
CA PRO A 50 1.78 -15.29 33.59
C PRO A 50 1.36 -14.84 34.99
N ALA A 51 0.89 -13.60 35.17
CA ALA A 51 0.42 -13.13 36.47
C ALA A 51 -0.77 -13.97 36.98
N MET A 52 -1.72 -14.32 36.11
CA MET A 52 -2.86 -15.16 36.50
C MET A 52 -2.42 -16.58 36.88
N LEU A 53 -1.51 -17.20 36.13
CA LEU A 53 -0.99 -18.53 36.46
C LEU A 53 -0.25 -18.53 37.81
N LEU A 54 0.61 -17.54 38.05
CA LEU A 54 1.35 -17.42 39.30
C LEU A 54 0.42 -17.13 40.49
N LEU A 55 -0.61 -16.29 40.30
CA LEU A 55 -1.63 -16.07 41.32
C LEU A 55 -2.40 -17.36 41.65
N ALA A 56 -2.77 -18.14 40.64
CA ALA A 56 -3.45 -19.42 40.83
C ALA A 56 -2.54 -20.44 41.55
N GLU A 57 -1.26 -20.49 41.19
CA GLU A 57 -0.25 -21.34 41.84
C GLU A 57 -0.04 -20.95 43.30
N LEU A 58 0.14 -19.66 43.60
CA LEU A 58 0.26 -19.15 44.97
C LEU A 58 -1.01 -19.45 45.79
N ASN A 59 -2.19 -19.25 45.21
CA ASN A 59 -3.47 -19.55 45.85
C ASN A 59 -3.60 -21.06 46.15
N ARG A 60 -3.17 -21.92 45.22
CA ARG A 60 -3.14 -23.37 45.39
C ARG A 60 -2.17 -23.76 46.51
N GLU A 61 -0.92 -23.31 46.46
CA GLU A 61 0.08 -23.64 47.48
C GLU A 61 -0.33 -23.15 48.88
N ARG A 62 -0.97 -21.98 48.97
CA ARG A 62 -1.56 -21.51 50.24
C ARG A 62 -2.54 -22.55 50.82
N MET A 63 -3.38 -23.14 49.97
CA MET A 63 -4.35 -24.16 50.39
C MET A 63 -3.70 -25.51 50.69
N VAL A 64 -2.66 -25.90 49.95
CA VAL A 64 -1.86 -27.11 50.24
C VAL A 64 -1.19 -26.99 51.60
N ILE A 65 -0.50 -25.88 51.85
CA ILE A 65 0.17 -25.60 53.12
C ILE A 65 -0.86 -25.54 54.26
N ARG A 66 -2.04 -24.95 54.04
CA ARG A 66 -3.14 -24.99 55.02
C ARG A 66 -3.60 -26.42 55.31
N ALA A 67 -3.78 -27.26 54.29
CA ALA A 67 -4.18 -28.65 54.47
C ALA A 67 -3.13 -29.44 55.27
N GLN A 68 -1.84 -29.27 54.95
CA GLN A 68 -0.72 -29.81 55.74
C GLN A 68 -0.78 -29.35 57.20
N THR A 69 -1.16 -28.09 57.47
CA THR A 69 -1.27 -27.55 58.84
C THR A 69 -2.32 -28.29 59.64
N LEU A 70 -3.48 -28.51 59.01
CA LEU A 70 -4.61 -29.19 59.62
C LEU A 70 -4.35 -30.70 59.74
N ALA A 71 -3.55 -31.29 58.85
CA ALA A 71 -3.13 -32.68 58.93
C ALA A 71 -2.31 -32.95 60.20
N ILE A 72 -1.45 -32.02 60.64
CA ILE A 72 -0.75 -32.11 61.93
C ILE A 72 -1.76 -32.19 63.09
N LEU A 73 -2.78 -31.32 63.10
CA LEU A 73 -3.83 -31.36 64.14
C LEU A 73 -4.61 -32.68 64.14
N ALA A 74 -4.87 -33.25 62.96
CA ALA A 74 -5.61 -34.51 62.83
C ALA A 74 -4.88 -35.72 63.46
N GLN A 75 -3.56 -35.64 63.67
CA GLN A 75 -2.78 -36.70 64.31
C GLN A 75 -2.64 -36.54 65.83
N GLU A 76 -3.29 -35.54 66.44
CA GLU A 76 -3.13 -35.26 67.88
C GLU A 76 -3.45 -36.46 68.79
N THR A 77 -4.39 -37.30 68.39
CA THR A 77 -4.84 -38.46 69.16
C THR A 77 -4.11 -39.77 68.81
N GLN A 78 -3.18 -39.74 67.86
CA GLN A 78 -2.46 -40.93 67.42
C GLN A 78 -1.29 -41.28 68.34
N ALA A 79 -1.02 -42.58 68.49
CA ALA A 79 0.01 -43.08 69.40
C ALA A 79 1.44 -42.76 68.92
N ASP A 80 1.70 -42.79 67.62
CA ASP A 80 3.01 -42.49 67.03
C ASP A 80 2.89 -41.62 65.76
N PRO A 81 2.77 -40.30 65.90
CA PRO A 81 2.56 -39.40 64.77
C PRO A 81 3.86 -38.85 64.18
N ILE A 82 5.03 -39.23 64.71
CA ILE A 82 6.31 -38.55 64.43
C ILE A 82 6.76 -38.72 62.98
N GLU A 83 6.64 -39.93 62.43
CA GLU A 83 6.97 -40.18 61.02
C GLU A 83 6.09 -39.32 60.09
N HIS A 84 4.79 -39.26 60.38
CA HIS A 84 3.86 -38.44 59.61
C HIS A 84 4.18 -36.93 59.68
N PHE A 85 4.65 -36.44 60.83
CA PHE A 85 5.10 -35.04 60.94
C PHE A 85 6.34 -34.77 60.08
N ARG A 86 7.30 -35.71 60.05
CA ARG A 86 8.49 -35.58 59.19
C ARG A 86 8.12 -35.57 57.72
N ASP A 87 7.20 -36.43 57.31
CA ASP A 87 6.69 -36.45 55.94
C ASP A 87 6.00 -35.13 55.57
N ILE A 88 5.11 -34.63 56.44
CA ILE A 88 4.46 -33.33 56.24
C ILE A 88 5.49 -32.20 56.17
N GLN A 89 6.49 -32.20 57.04
CA GLN A 89 7.54 -31.18 57.07
C GLN A 89 8.35 -31.18 55.76
N ALA A 90 8.69 -32.37 55.24
CA ALA A 90 9.41 -32.52 53.98
C ALA A 90 8.58 -32.03 52.78
N GLU A 91 7.31 -32.41 52.70
CA GLU A 91 6.40 -31.94 51.63
C GLU A 91 6.14 -30.43 51.74
N ARG A 92 6.00 -29.91 52.96
CA ARG A 92 5.84 -28.47 53.19
C ARG A 92 7.05 -27.68 52.73
N GLN A 93 8.27 -28.20 52.93
CA GLN A 93 9.48 -27.54 52.45
C GLN A 93 9.49 -27.39 50.92
N LYS A 94 8.98 -28.39 50.19
CA LYS A 94 8.80 -28.30 48.73
C LYS A 94 7.75 -27.24 48.36
N SER A 95 6.61 -27.23 49.05
CA SER A 95 5.59 -26.18 48.87
C SER A 95 6.16 -24.78 49.09
N TRP A 96 7.02 -24.58 50.09
CA TRP A 96 7.67 -23.29 50.31
C TRP A 96 8.59 -22.87 49.15
N GLN A 97 9.31 -23.80 48.54
CA GLN A 97 10.11 -23.51 47.35
C GLN A 97 9.24 -23.03 46.18
N HIS A 98 8.09 -23.69 45.95
CA HIS A 98 7.13 -23.26 44.92
C HIS A 98 6.56 -21.88 45.21
N VAL A 99 6.19 -21.60 46.47
CA VAL A 99 5.70 -20.29 46.89
C VAL A 99 6.75 -19.20 46.67
N ASP A 100 8.00 -19.45 47.06
CA ASP A 100 9.07 -18.46 46.99
C ASP A 100 9.42 -18.12 45.52
N ASP A 101 9.50 -19.13 44.66
CA ASP A 101 9.70 -18.95 43.21
C ASP A 101 8.52 -18.23 42.54
N ALA A 102 7.28 -18.66 42.84
CA ALA A 102 6.09 -18.05 42.25
C ALA A 102 5.91 -16.59 42.70
N TRP A 103 6.21 -16.29 43.98
CA TRP A 103 6.14 -14.94 44.53
C TRP A 103 7.20 -14.02 43.92
N ASP A 104 8.45 -14.47 43.81
CA ASP A 104 9.54 -13.72 43.18
C ASP A 104 9.17 -13.34 41.74
N LYS A 105 8.70 -14.31 40.94
CA LYS A 105 8.24 -14.07 39.57
C LYS A 105 7.05 -13.11 39.53
N PHE A 106 6.03 -13.34 40.35
CA PHE A 106 4.80 -12.54 40.35
C PHE A 106 5.06 -11.07 40.70
N SER A 107 5.93 -10.83 41.70
CA SER A 107 6.25 -9.50 42.21
C SER A 107 6.98 -8.62 41.17
N LYS A 108 7.69 -9.23 40.22
CA LYS A 108 8.44 -8.56 39.14
C LYS A 108 7.57 -8.20 37.93
N ILE A 109 6.40 -8.82 37.79
CA ILE A 109 5.50 -8.49 36.67
C ILE A 109 4.97 -7.07 36.88
N PRO A 110 5.03 -6.17 35.87
CA PRO A 110 4.50 -4.83 35.99
C PRO A 110 2.97 -4.82 36.09
N ARG A 111 2.42 -3.82 36.78
CA ARG A 111 0.96 -3.59 36.87
C ARG A 111 0.59 -2.34 36.06
N GLY A 112 -0.29 -2.55 35.08
CA GLY A 112 -0.76 -1.47 34.19
C GLY A 112 -1.94 -0.67 34.75
N SER A 113 -2.68 -1.22 35.73
CA SER A 113 -3.84 -0.54 36.33
C SER A 113 -3.55 -0.06 37.74
N GLU A 114 -4.08 1.11 38.10
CA GLU A 114 -3.92 1.68 39.44
C GLU A 114 -4.51 0.79 40.52
N GLN A 115 -5.73 0.29 40.30
CA GLN A 115 -6.37 -0.67 41.19
C GLN A 115 -5.51 -1.92 41.40
N GLY A 116 -4.88 -2.44 40.34
CA GLY A 116 -3.99 -3.59 40.43
C GLY A 116 -2.72 -3.31 41.25
N ARG A 117 -2.20 -2.07 41.24
CA ARG A 117 -1.06 -1.68 42.08
C ARG A 117 -1.45 -1.66 43.55
N ILE A 118 -2.61 -1.08 43.86
CA ILE A 118 -3.14 -1.01 45.24
C ILE A 118 -3.33 -2.42 45.81
N ILE A 119 -3.99 -3.32 45.07
CA ILE A 119 -4.25 -4.69 45.53
C ILE A 119 -2.94 -5.47 45.72
N VAL A 120 -1.95 -5.30 44.82
CA VAL A 120 -0.64 -5.96 44.98
C VAL A 120 0.11 -5.45 46.20
N GLU A 121 0.07 -4.14 46.47
CA GLU A 121 0.74 -3.59 47.64
C GLU A 121 0.12 -4.12 48.94
N GLN A 122 -1.20 -4.20 48.99
CA GLN A 122 -1.91 -4.87 50.09
C GLN A 122 -1.51 -6.35 50.21
N LEU A 123 -1.49 -7.08 49.09
CA LEU A 123 -1.12 -8.49 49.05
C LEU A 123 0.31 -8.74 49.55
N LYS A 124 1.26 -7.80 49.36
CA LYS A 124 2.61 -7.93 49.91
C LYS A 124 2.60 -7.95 51.44
N GLY A 125 1.85 -7.05 52.09
CA GLY A 125 1.73 -7.03 53.55
C GLY A 125 1.04 -8.29 54.09
N GLU A 126 0.02 -8.77 53.37
CA GLU A 126 -0.68 -10.01 53.69
C GLU A 126 0.22 -11.24 53.51
N TYR A 127 1.04 -11.28 52.45
CA TYR A 127 2.05 -12.33 52.23
C TYR A 127 3.08 -12.36 53.35
N GLN A 128 3.58 -11.21 53.80
CA GLN A 128 4.53 -11.13 54.91
C GLN A 128 3.91 -11.66 56.22
N SER A 129 2.69 -11.23 56.52
CA SER A 129 1.95 -11.68 57.71
C SER A 129 1.67 -13.19 57.66
N TRP A 130 1.30 -13.68 56.49
CA TRP A 130 1.08 -15.10 56.23
C TRP A 130 2.39 -15.89 56.38
N ARG A 131 3.51 -15.45 55.81
CA ARG A 131 4.80 -16.14 56.00
C ARG A 131 5.24 -16.15 57.46
N ALA A 132 5.06 -15.04 58.19
CA ALA A 132 5.45 -14.93 59.59
C ALA A 132 4.71 -15.93 60.50
N ILE A 133 3.38 -16.04 60.39
CA ILE A 133 2.61 -17.00 61.21
C ILE A 133 2.96 -18.46 60.86
N TYR A 134 3.33 -18.72 59.60
CA TYR A 134 3.74 -20.06 59.19
C TYR A 134 5.16 -20.44 59.63
N VAL A 135 6.09 -19.48 59.74
CA VAL A 135 7.39 -19.72 60.37
C VAL A 135 7.21 -20.14 61.84
N GLU A 136 6.26 -19.52 62.55
CA GLU A 136 5.90 -19.92 63.92
C GLU A 136 5.33 -21.35 63.98
N LEU A 137 4.41 -21.69 63.07
CA LEU A 137 3.84 -23.04 62.94
C LEU A 137 4.90 -24.09 62.60
N ASP A 138 5.81 -23.80 61.68
CA ASP A 138 6.87 -24.74 61.29
C ASP A 138 7.87 -24.97 62.43
N GLY A 139 8.17 -23.94 63.23
CA GLY A 139 8.95 -24.06 64.46
C GLY A 139 8.23 -24.87 65.55
N LEU A 140 6.90 -24.82 65.62
CA LEU A 140 6.10 -25.68 66.51
C LEU A 140 6.09 -27.14 66.04
N ILE A 141 5.99 -27.39 64.72
CA ILE A 141 6.08 -28.75 64.16
C ILE A 141 7.45 -29.38 64.46
N ALA A 142 8.54 -28.63 64.27
CA ALA A 142 9.88 -29.11 64.63
C ALA A 142 9.96 -29.51 66.12
N ARG A 143 9.45 -28.67 67.02
CA ARG A 143 9.39 -28.98 68.46
C ARG A 143 8.48 -30.16 68.79
N LEU A 144 7.39 -30.36 68.05
CA LEU A 144 6.50 -31.52 68.19
C LEU A 144 7.20 -32.83 67.80
N ILE A 145 8.05 -32.80 66.76
CA ILE A 145 8.88 -33.93 66.35
C ILE A 145 9.90 -34.30 67.44
N ASP A 146 10.48 -33.29 68.09
CA ASP A 146 11.53 -33.46 69.10
C ASP A 146 11.01 -33.60 70.55
N ALA A 147 9.69 -33.68 70.76
CA ALA A 147 9.11 -33.71 72.10
C ALA A 147 9.49 -34.99 72.87
N ALA A 148 10.04 -34.82 74.07
CA ALA A 148 10.60 -35.90 74.90
C ALA A 148 9.53 -36.83 75.49
N ASP A 149 8.34 -36.30 75.79
CA ASP A 149 7.24 -37.04 76.40
C ASP A 149 5.85 -36.52 75.96
N ALA A 150 4.81 -37.26 76.34
CA ALA A 150 3.43 -36.95 76.00
C ALA A 150 2.90 -35.65 76.64
N GLY A 151 3.40 -35.28 77.82
CA GLY A 151 3.03 -34.03 78.49
C GLY A 151 3.59 -32.81 77.75
N GLN A 152 4.86 -32.85 77.34
CA GLN A 152 5.46 -31.80 76.51
C GLN A 152 4.73 -31.68 75.17
N ARG A 153 4.42 -32.82 74.53
CA ARG A 153 3.67 -32.86 73.27
C ARG A 153 2.29 -32.21 73.40
N ARG A 154 1.59 -32.44 74.52
CA ARG A 154 0.28 -31.82 74.78
C ARG A 154 0.35 -30.30 74.84
N VAL A 155 1.34 -29.75 75.56
CA VAL A 155 1.54 -28.29 75.66
C VAL A 155 1.86 -27.68 74.29
N LEU A 156 2.72 -28.33 73.50
CA LEU A 156 3.04 -27.88 72.14
C LEU A 156 1.82 -27.92 71.21
N TYR A 157 0.95 -28.92 71.35
CA TYR A 157 -0.30 -28.98 70.59
C TYR A 157 -1.28 -27.87 70.96
N ASP A 158 -1.38 -27.50 72.22
CA ASP A 158 -2.24 -26.38 72.64
C ASP A 158 -1.72 -25.05 72.05
N GLN A 159 -0.39 -24.82 72.06
CA GLN A 159 0.25 -23.68 71.38
C GLN A 159 0.03 -23.71 69.86
N TYR A 160 0.13 -24.90 69.26
CA TYR A 160 -0.09 -25.09 67.83
C TYR A 160 -1.53 -24.77 67.45
N ARG A 161 -2.53 -25.23 68.23
CA ARG A 161 -3.95 -24.94 68.01
C ARG A 161 -4.23 -23.43 68.05
N GLU A 162 -3.73 -22.74 69.08
CA GLU A 162 -3.87 -21.28 69.19
C GLU A 162 -3.25 -20.54 67.98
N THR A 163 -2.09 -21.02 67.52
CA THR A 163 -1.42 -20.45 66.35
C THR A 163 -2.18 -20.73 65.05
N VAL A 164 -2.79 -21.91 64.92
CA VAL A 164 -3.68 -22.24 63.79
C VAL A 164 -4.91 -21.33 63.79
N ASP A 165 -5.52 -21.08 64.95
CA ASP A 165 -6.69 -20.19 65.08
C ASP A 165 -6.35 -18.75 64.63
N ARG A 166 -5.14 -18.26 64.94
CA ARG A 166 -4.63 -16.97 64.42
C ARG A 166 -4.28 -17.01 62.92
N MET A 167 -3.79 -18.14 62.41
CA MET A 167 -3.40 -18.30 61.01
C MET A 167 -4.61 -18.26 60.07
N VAL A 168 -5.73 -18.88 60.44
CA VAL A 168 -6.94 -18.98 59.60
C VAL A 168 -7.42 -17.63 59.05
N PRO A 169 -7.66 -16.59 59.88
CA PRO A 169 -8.10 -15.28 59.37
C PRO A 169 -7.04 -14.60 58.50
N ILE A 170 -5.74 -14.74 58.80
CA ILE A 170 -4.65 -14.19 57.98
C ILE A 170 -4.67 -14.83 56.58
N SER A 171 -4.74 -16.16 56.52
CA SER A 171 -4.82 -16.90 55.25
C SER A 171 -6.09 -16.58 54.47
N ASN A 172 -7.23 -16.36 55.14
CA ASN A 172 -8.49 -16.03 54.48
C ASN A 172 -8.47 -14.61 53.89
N THR A 173 -7.89 -13.64 54.59
CA THR A 173 -7.71 -12.28 54.09
C THR A 173 -6.87 -12.27 52.83
N MET A 174 -5.71 -12.95 52.85
CA MET A 174 -4.86 -13.10 51.66
C MET A 174 -5.60 -13.78 50.50
N GLY A 175 -6.42 -14.80 50.79
CA GLY A 175 -7.28 -15.46 49.81
C GLY A 175 -8.24 -14.51 49.09
N LYS A 176 -8.89 -13.60 49.83
CA LYS A 176 -9.77 -12.59 49.23
C LYS A 176 -9.01 -11.65 48.30
N SER A 177 -7.78 -11.27 48.64
CA SER A 177 -6.94 -10.42 47.77
C SER A 177 -6.51 -11.14 46.50
N PHE A 178 -6.22 -12.44 46.56
CA PHE A 178 -5.99 -13.26 45.35
C PHE A 178 -7.22 -13.26 44.44
N ASP A 179 -8.41 -13.55 44.99
CA ASP A 179 -9.66 -13.59 44.22
C ASP A 179 -9.96 -12.22 43.59
N ALA A 180 -9.84 -11.14 44.36
CA ALA A 180 -10.02 -9.77 43.88
C ALA A 180 -9.04 -9.41 42.75
N LEU A 181 -7.78 -9.85 42.85
CA LEU A 181 -6.78 -9.57 41.82
C LEU A 181 -6.98 -10.40 40.55
N ILE A 182 -7.45 -11.65 40.68
CA ILE A 182 -7.81 -12.50 39.54
C ILE A 182 -9.03 -11.93 38.83
N GLU A 183 -10.09 -11.56 39.57
CA GLU A 183 -11.29 -10.94 39.03
C GLU A 183 -10.96 -9.61 38.32
N GLN A 184 -10.15 -8.77 38.95
CA GLN A 184 -9.70 -7.52 38.36
C GLN A 184 -8.90 -7.75 37.07
N ASN A 185 -7.96 -8.69 37.08
CA ASN A 185 -7.19 -9.02 35.88
C ASN A 185 -8.10 -9.53 34.77
N ALA A 186 -9.06 -10.42 35.08
CA ALA A 186 -10.02 -10.93 34.11
C ALA A 186 -10.87 -9.79 33.52
N MET A 187 -11.46 -8.93 34.36
CA MET A 187 -12.27 -7.80 33.91
C MET A 187 -11.49 -6.85 33.00
N VAL A 188 -10.28 -6.44 33.39
CA VAL A 188 -9.49 -5.51 32.57
C VAL A 188 -8.99 -6.19 31.30
N THR A 189 -8.67 -7.48 31.35
CA THR A 189 -8.30 -8.24 30.15
C THR A 189 -9.44 -8.31 29.15
N THR A 190 -10.66 -8.59 29.61
CA THR A 190 -11.86 -8.62 28.76
C THR A 190 -12.14 -7.25 28.13
N ARG A 191 -12.09 -6.17 28.93
CA ARG A 191 -12.27 -4.79 28.41
C ARG A 191 -11.22 -4.44 27.37
N MET A 192 -9.95 -4.76 27.64
CA MET A 192 -8.85 -4.50 26.71
C MET A 192 -9.05 -5.24 25.38
N VAL A 193 -9.45 -6.51 25.41
CA VAL A 193 -9.76 -7.30 24.21
C VAL A 193 -10.95 -6.71 23.43
N GLU A 194 -11.97 -6.23 24.13
CA GLU A 194 -13.14 -5.61 23.50
C GLU A 194 -12.79 -4.25 22.86
N GLU A 195 -11.98 -3.43 23.53
CA GLU A 195 -11.45 -2.18 22.99
C GLU A 195 -10.56 -2.42 21.77
N ASP A 196 -9.66 -3.40 21.83
CA ASP A 196 -8.80 -3.80 20.71
C ASP A 196 -9.63 -4.28 19.52
N ARG A 197 -10.68 -5.07 19.76
CA ARG A 197 -11.60 -5.55 18.71
C ARG A 197 -12.34 -4.38 18.05
N ASN A 198 -12.87 -3.45 18.84
CA ASN A 198 -13.56 -2.27 18.34
C ASN A 198 -12.61 -1.36 17.53
N MET A 199 -11.36 -1.22 17.98
CA MET A 199 -10.33 -0.48 17.25
C MET A 199 -9.97 -1.18 15.93
N ALA A 200 -9.78 -2.50 15.97
CA ALA A 200 -9.48 -3.30 14.78
C ALA A 200 -10.61 -3.19 13.73
N GLN A 201 -11.87 -3.30 14.13
CA GLN A 201 -13.02 -3.12 13.23
C GLN A 201 -13.07 -1.71 12.62
N LYS A 202 -12.79 -0.66 13.41
CA LYS A 202 -12.71 0.71 12.89
C LYS A 202 -11.57 0.87 11.89
N LEU A 203 -10.41 0.30 12.16
CA LEU A 203 -9.26 0.32 11.25
C LEU A 203 -9.54 -0.47 9.97
N GLU A 204 -10.19 -1.63 10.08
CA GLU A 204 -10.60 -2.47 8.96
C GLU A 204 -11.57 -1.71 8.04
N ILE A 205 -12.67 -1.18 8.56
CA ILE A 205 -13.64 -0.41 7.77
C ILE A 205 -12.99 0.80 7.10
N ARG A 206 -12.15 1.55 7.83
CA ARG A 206 -11.41 2.69 7.26
C ARG A 206 -10.45 2.26 6.15
N SER A 207 -9.78 1.12 6.31
CA SER A 207 -8.87 0.57 5.30
C SER A 207 -9.63 0.10 4.05
N ILE A 208 -10.81 -0.50 4.22
CA ILE A 208 -11.71 -0.88 3.12
C ILE A 208 -12.16 0.36 2.36
N ILE A 209 -12.65 1.40 3.06
CA ILE A 209 -13.08 2.67 2.45
C ILE A 209 -11.90 3.33 1.71
N ALA A 210 -10.73 3.40 2.34
CA ALA A 210 -9.54 3.98 1.72
C ALA A 210 -9.13 3.19 0.47
N THR A 211 -9.16 1.86 0.51
CA THR A 211 -8.84 1.00 -0.65
C THR A 211 -9.86 1.18 -1.78
N ALA A 212 -11.16 1.22 -1.47
CA ALA A 212 -12.20 1.47 -2.47
C ALA A 212 -12.03 2.84 -3.13
N LEU A 213 -11.80 3.90 -2.34
CA LEU A 213 -11.56 5.24 -2.84
C LEU A 213 -10.29 5.30 -3.71
N SER A 214 -9.24 4.57 -3.30
CA SER A 214 -7.98 4.46 -4.04
C SER A 214 -8.17 3.86 -5.43
N VAL A 215 -8.95 2.79 -5.54
CA VAL A 215 -9.29 2.16 -6.82
C VAL A 215 -10.08 3.13 -7.71
N VAL A 216 -11.07 3.83 -7.14
CA VAL A 216 -11.85 4.83 -7.88
C VAL A 216 -10.96 5.97 -8.39
N ILE A 217 -10.07 6.51 -7.55
CA ILE A 217 -9.13 7.57 -7.94
C ILE A 217 -8.18 7.07 -9.03
N ALA A 218 -7.62 5.86 -8.90
CA ALA A 218 -6.74 5.28 -9.90
C ALA A 218 -7.46 5.09 -11.25
N ALA A 219 -8.70 4.60 -11.23
CA ALA A 219 -9.52 4.44 -12.43
C ALA A 219 -9.85 5.80 -13.09
N LEU A 220 -10.21 6.81 -12.30
CA LEU A 220 -10.49 8.17 -12.79
C LEU A 220 -9.24 8.82 -13.40
N LEU A 221 -8.08 8.72 -12.74
CA LEU A 221 -6.81 9.21 -13.25
C LEU A 221 -6.42 8.49 -14.55
N GLY A 222 -6.54 7.16 -14.59
CA GLY A 222 -6.28 6.37 -15.79
C GLY A 222 -7.18 6.78 -16.95
N TRP A 223 -8.48 6.97 -16.69
CA TRP A 223 -9.44 7.44 -17.70
C TRP A 223 -9.12 8.86 -18.19
N LEU A 224 -8.81 9.79 -17.28
CA LEU A 224 -8.45 11.18 -17.62
C LEU A 224 -7.16 11.25 -18.44
N ILE A 225 -6.13 10.49 -18.07
CA ILE A 225 -4.87 10.42 -18.80
C ILE A 225 -5.12 9.84 -20.20
N THR A 226 -5.81 8.70 -20.28
CA THR A 226 -6.17 8.07 -21.56
C THR A 226 -6.94 9.03 -22.47
N ARG A 227 -7.95 9.72 -21.94
CA ARG A 227 -8.73 10.68 -22.71
C ARG A 227 -7.91 11.91 -23.13
N SER A 228 -7.02 12.41 -22.27
CA SER A 228 -6.24 13.63 -22.53
C SER A 228 -5.02 13.43 -23.42
N VAL A 229 -4.57 12.18 -23.60
CA VAL A 229 -3.39 11.81 -24.40
C VAL A 229 -3.79 10.99 -25.63
N THR A 230 -4.43 9.84 -25.44
CA THR A 230 -4.72 8.88 -26.51
C THR A 230 -5.72 9.41 -27.54
N ALA A 231 -6.76 10.14 -27.11
CA ALA A 231 -7.75 10.67 -28.05
C ALA A 231 -7.18 11.77 -28.97
N PRO A 232 -6.45 12.79 -28.47
CA PRO A 232 -5.76 13.76 -29.33
C PRO A 232 -4.71 13.13 -30.26
N LEU A 233 -3.95 12.13 -29.79
CA LEU A 233 -2.99 11.41 -30.64
C LEU A 233 -3.67 10.65 -31.76
N ARG A 234 -4.81 9.99 -31.50
CA ARG A 234 -5.64 9.36 -32.54
C ARG A 234 -6.11 10.35 -33.60
N ARG A 235 -6.51 11.57 -33.18
CA ARG A 235 -6.88 12.64 -34.13
C ARG A 235 -5.69 13.05 -35.01
N CYS A 236 -4.50 13.22 -34.43
CA CYS A 236 -3.29 13.53 -35.20
C CYS A 236 -2.96 12.40 -36.19
N GLY A 237 -3.04 11.14 -35.76
CA GLY A 237 -2.84 9.99 -36.64
C GLY A 237 -3.83 9.93 -37.81
N GLY A 238 -5.10 10.30 -37.57
CA GLY A 238 -6.11 10.40 -38.63
C GLY A 238 -5.75 11.45 -39.70
N ILE A 239 -5.28 12.63 -39.29
CA ILE A 239 -4.85 13.69 -40.22
C ILE A 239 -3.66 13.22 -41.06
N CYS A 240 -2.67 12.57 -40.44
CA CYS A 240 -1.54 11.99 -41.17
C CYS A 240 -2.00 10.92 -42.19
N GLY A 241 -3.03 10.14 -41.86
CA GLY A 241 -3.62 9.15 -42.77
C GLY A 241 -4.21 9.80 -44.03
N VAL A 242 -5.06 10.82 -43.85
CA VAL A 242 -5.64 11.58 -44.97
C VAL A 242 -4.56 12.25 -45.82
N LEU A 243 -3.53 12.81 -45.18
CA LEU A 243 -2.41 13.42 -45.88
C LEU A 243 -1.61 12.40 -46.71
N ALA A 244 -1.45 11.16 -46.21
CA ALA A 244 -0.78 10.09 -46.94
C ALA A 244 -1.55 9.64 -48.20
N GLU A 245 -2.86 9.87 -48.24
CA GLU A 245 -3.71 9.65 -49.42
C GLU A 245 -3.63 10.81 -50.43
N GLY A 246 -2.88 11.87 -50.12
CA GLY A 246 -2.72 13.06 -50.98
C GLY A 246 -3.83 14.10 -50.81
N ASP A 247 -4.79 13.88 -49.91
CA ASP A 247 -5.81 14.87 -49.59
C ASP A 247 -5.28 15.88 -48.57
N MET A 248 -5.07 17.12 -49.03
CA MET A 248 -4.62 18.23 -48.20
C MET A 248 -5.77 19.16 -47.79
N SER A 249 -7.02 18.84 -48.12
CA SER A 249 -8.17 19.72 -47.81
C SER A 249 -8.41 19.87 -46.30
N HIS A 250 -7.96 18.91 -45.51
CA HIS A 250 -8.14 18.87 -44.05
C HIS A 250 -7.06 19.66 -43.31
N ASP A 251 -7.47 20.65 -42.53
CA ASP A 251 -6.57 21.38 -41.63
C ASP A 251 -6.50 20.74 -40.24
N VAL A 252 -5.37 20.96 -39.56
CA VAL A 252 -5.21 20.54 -38.15
C VAL A 252 -6.15 21.36 -37.27
N SER A 253 -6.92 20.70 -36.41
CA SER A 253 -7.95 21.37 -35.62
C SER A 253 -7.35 22.45 -34.69
N ALA A 254 -8.00 23.61 -34.64
CA ALA A 254 -7.57 24.74 -33.81
C ALA A 254 -7.45 24.36 -32.32
N GLU A 255 -8.30 23.44 -31.84
CA GLU A 255 -8.23 22.90 -30.48
C GLU A 255 -6.88 22.20 -30.20
N LEU A 256 -6.35 21.41 -31.15
CA LEU A 256 -5.07 20.72 -31.00
C LEU A 256 -3.89 21.69 -31.05
N VAL A 257 -3.94 22.64 -31.98
CA VAL A 257 -2.89 23.66 -32.17
C VAL A 257 -2.79 24.61 -30.97
N ALA A 258 -3.90 24.91 -30.31
CA ALA A 258 -3.96 25.77 -29.12
C ALA A 258 -3.38 25.14 -27.85
N ARG A 259 -3.13 23.81 -27.84
CA ARG A 259 -2.56 23.13 -26.67
C ARG A 259 -1.12 23.57 -26.42
N ARG A 260 -0.75 23.63 -25.15
CA ARG A 260 0.60 24.02 -24.68
C ARG A 260 1.47 22.84 -24.22
N ASP A 261 1.05 21.63 -24.54
CA ASP A 261 1.77 20.38 -24.25
C ASP A 261 2.46 19.83 -25.51
N GLU A 262 3.13 18.68 -25.36
CA GLU A 262 3.83 18.01 -26.45
C GLU A 262 2.90 17.62 -27.62
N ILE A 263 1.60 17.39 -27.34
CA ILE A 263 0.60 17.16 -28.40
C ILE A 263 0.36 18.44 -29.21
N GLY A 264 0.32 19.59 -28.55
CA GLY A 264 0.23 20.89 -29.23
C GLY A 264 1.48 21.20 -30.07
N ASP A 265 2.68 20.86 -29.57
CA ASP A 265 3.92 20.99 -30.34
C ASP A 265 3.86 20.13 -31.61
N GLN A 266 3.40 18.89 -31.50
CA GLN A 266 3.23 17.99 -32.63
C GLN A 266 2.15 18.48 -33.62
N ALA A 267 1.02 19.00 -33.11
CA ALA A 267 -0.05 19.55 -33.94
C ALA A 267 0.40 20.79 -34.73
N ARG A 268 1.18 21.68 -34.10
CA ARG A 268 1.79 22.85 -34.78
C ARG A 268 2.77 22.43 -35.87
N ALA A 269 3.63 21.46 -35.60
CA ALA A 269 4.57 20.93 -36.59
C ALA A 269 3.84 20.29 -37.79
N MET A 270 2.78 19.52 -37.51
CA MET A 270 1.93 18.93 -38.55
C MET A 270 1.22 19.98 -39.39
N GLN A 271 0.71 21.06 -38.78
CA GLN A 271 0.10 22.16 -39.53
C GLN A 271 1.10 22.84 -40.47
N ALA A 272 2.32 23.11 -40.00
CA ALA A 272 3.38 23.65 -40.84
C ALA A 272 3.70 22.73 -42.04
N MET A 273 3.72 21.41 -41.82
CA MET A 273 3.94 20.43 -42.89
C MET A 273 2.80 20.44 -43.93
N VAL A 274 1.54 20.46 -43.49
CA VAL A 274 0.37 20.54 -44.40
C VAL A 274 0.43 21.83 -45.24
N THR A 275 0.73 22.98 -44.62
CA THR A 275 0.88 24.25 -45.33
C THR A 275 1.99 24.20 -46.37
N GLN A 276 3.15 23.63 -46.02
CA GLN A 276 4.28 23.53 -46.95
C GLN A 276 3.99 22.59 -48.13
N LEU A 277 3.29 21.47 -47.89
CA LEU A 277 2.86 20.57 -48.95
C LEU A 277 1.84 21.22 -49.88
N LYS A 278 0.83 21.94 -49.34
CA LYS A 278 -0.12 22.74 -50.14
C LYS A 278 0.60 23.74 -51.05
N ASN A 279 1.57 24.46 -50.51
CA ASN A 279 2.36 25.43 -51.28
C ASN A 279 3.17 24.74 -52.39
N THR A 280 3.77 23.60 -52.10
CA THR A 280 4.56 22.82 -53.08
C THR A 280 3.66 22.33 -54.21
N VAL A 281 2.50 21.76 -53.90
CA VAL A 281 1.53 21.31 -54.93
C VAL A 281 1.04 22.50 -55.76
N SER A 282 0.71 23.62 -55.13
CA SER A 282 0.28 24.83 -55.84
C SER A 282 1.33 25.35 -56.82
N GLN A 283 2.61 25.35 -56.42
CA GLN A 283 3.73 25.73 -57.30
C GLN A 283 3.89 24.76 -58.47
N VAL A 284 3.76 23.44 -58.23
CA VAL A 284 3.82 22.44 -59.29
C VAL A 284 2.66 22.61 -60.28
N THR A 285 1.44 22.86 -59.80
CA THR A 285 0.27 23.11 -60.66
C THR A 285 0.47 24.39 -61.48
N GLN A 286 0.97 25.46 -60.88
CA GLN A 286 1.27 26.71 -61.60
C GLN A 286 2.34 26.51 -62.69
N ALA A 287 3.43 25.82 -62.37
CA ALA A 287 4.48 25.49 -63.33
C ALA A 287 3.94 24.62 -64.48
N THR A 288 3.09 23.64 -64.17
CA THR A 288 2.44 22.77 -65.17
C THR A 288 1.53 23.57 -66.09
N ASN A 289 0.76 24.51 -65.56
CA ASN A 289 -0.07 25.40 -66.36
C ASN A 289 0.77 26.29 -67.28
N GLN A 290 1.88 26.85 -66.79
CA GLN A 290 2.81 27.62 -67.62
C GLN A 290 3.41 26.80 -68.75
N VAL A 291 3.85 25.56 -68.45
CA VAL A 291 4.34 24.63 -69.47
C VAL A 291 3.24 24.29 -70.49
N SER A 292 2.00 24.06 -70.05
CA SER A 292 0.88 23.81 -70.95
C SER A 292 0.57 24.99 -71.86
N SER A 293 0.61 26.22 -71.34
CA SER A 293 0.42 27.43 -72.14
C SER A 293 1.55 27.64 -73.14
N ALA A 294 2.81 27.48 -72.72
CA ALA A 294 3.96 27.58 -73.61
C ALA A 294 3.93 26.50 -74.71
N ALA A 295 3.51 25.27 -74.38
CA ALA A 295 3.33 24.21 -75.37
C ALA A 295 2.23 24.55 -76.39
N ALA A 296 1.14 25.19 -75.97
CA ALA A 296 0.10 25.66 -76.87
C ALA A 296 0.58 26.79 -77.79
N GLU A 297 1.38 27.74 -77.28
CA GLU A 297 2.02 28.79 -78.09
C GLU A 297 3.00 28.20 -79.10
N ILE A 298 3.82 27.22 -78.70
CA ILE A 298 4.74 26.51 -79.60
C ILE A 298 3.95 25.78 -80.70
N ALA A 299 2.87 25.08 -80.35
CA ALA A 299 2.04 24.39 -81.32
C ALA A 299 1.44 25.36 -82.35
N GLN A 300 0.93 26.51 -81.87
CA GLN A 300 0.41 27.57 -82.74
C GLN A 300 1.51 28.17 -83.64
N GLY A 301 2.69 28.45 -83.08
CA GLY A 301 3.83 28.96 -83.84
C GLY A 301 4.35 27.97 -84.87
N SER A 302 4.37 26.68 -84.54
CA SER A 302 4.73 25.61 -85.48
C SER A 302 3.71 25.50 -86.62
N ALA A 303 2.41 25.68 -86.34
CA ALA A 303 1.37 25.68 -87.36
C ALA A 303 1.50 26.88 -88.31
N ASP A 304 1.77 28.08 -87.79
CA ASP A 304 1.99 29.28 -88.61
C ASP A 304 3.26 29.16 -89.47
N LEU A 305 4.35 28.63 -88.90
CA LEU A 305 5.58 28.36 -89.64
C LEU A 305 5.36 27.33 -90.75
N SER A 306 4.61 26.25 -90.47
CA SER A 306 4.24 25.26 -91.48
C SER A 306 3.48 25.90 -92.63
N ARG A 307 2.47 26.73 -92.33
CA ARG A 307 1.69 27.47 -93.34
C ARG A 307 2.56 28.40 -94.17
N ARG A 308 3.45 29.18 -93.55
CA ARG A 308 4.39 30.05 -94.26
C ARG A 308 5.38 29.26 -95.12
N THR A 309 5.79 28.08 -94.67
CA THR A 309 6.67 27.18 -95.44
C THR A 309 5.93 26.64 -96.67
N GLU A 310 4.65 26.28 -96.54
CA GLU A 310 3.78 25.90 -97.66
C GLU A 310 3.58 27.06 -98.65
N GLU A 311 3.29 28.27 -98.16
CA GLU A 311 3.19 29.48 -98.99
C GLU A 311 4.50 29.78 -99.74
N GLN A 312 5.64 29.67 -99.05
CA GLN A 312 6.95 29.90 -99.67
C GLN A 312 7.32 28.82 -100.69
N ALA A 313 6.97 27.55 -100.42
CA ALA A 313 7.12 26.47 -101.37
C ALA A 313 6.26 26.73 -102.63
N SER A 314 5.02 27.17 -102.46
CA SER A 314 4.14 27.55 -103.56
C SER A 314 4.68 28.74 -104.37
N ALA A 315 5.20 29.78 -103.71
CA ALA A 315 5.82 30.92 -104.39
C ALA A 315 7.10 30.54 -105.15
N LEU A 316 7.89 29.60 -104.61
CA LEU A 316 9.04 29.02 -105.30
C LEU A 316 8.61 28.22 -106.54
N GLU A 317 7.50 27.50 -106.44
CA GLU A 317 6.92 26.75 -107.56
C GLU A 317 6.42 27.69 -108.66
N GLU A 318 5.76 28.79 -108.29
CA GLU A 318 5.34 29.86 -109.22
C GLU A 318 6.55 30.56 -109.85
N THR A 319 7.60 30.82 -109.08
CA THR A 319 8.85 31.39 -109.58
C THR A 319 9.55 30.42 -110.54
N ALA A 320 9.60 29.13 -110.20
CA ALA A 320 10.17 28.10 -111.07
C ALA A 320 9.39 27.99 -112.39
N SER A 321 8.05 27.99 -112.32
CA SER A 321 7.18 28.01 -113.50
C SER A 321 7.39 29.27 -114.35
N SER A 322 7.48 30.45 -113.72
CA SER A 322 7.79 31.71 -114.41
C SER A 322 9.18 31.70 -115.04
N MET A 323 10.17 31.04 -114.40
CA MET A 323 11.51 30.85 -114.96
C MET A 323 11.50 29.85 -116.12
N GLU A 324 10.67 28.81 -116.10
CA GLU A 324 10.45 27.92 -117.25
C GLU A 324 9.81 28.66 -118.42
N GLU A 325 8.80 29.49 -118.16
CA GLU A 325 8.13 30.30 -119.18
C GLU A 325 9.07 31.37 -119.76
N LEU A 326 9.86 32.06 -118.93
CA LEU A 326 10.92 32.97 -119.36
C LEU A 326 12.00 32.25 -120.17
N THR A 327 12.46 31.08 -119.72
CA THR A 327 13.43 30.27 -120.46
C THR A 327 12.88 29.84 -121.81
N SER A 328 11.61 29.44 -121.87
CA SER A 328 10.89 29.15 -123.10
C SER A 328 10.82 30.37 -124.03
N THR A 329 10.48 31.54 -123.49
CA THR A 329 10.39 32.80 -124.24
C THR A 329 11.74 33.29 -124.74
N VAL A 330 12.81 33.12 -123.94
CA VAL A 330 14.19 33.41 -124.32
C VAL A 330 14.65 32.45 -125.41
N LYS A 331 14.33 31.15 -125.29
CA LYS A 331 14.59 30.15 -126.33
C LYS A 331 13.87 30.51 -127.63
N GLN A 332 12.59 30.88 -127.55
CA GLN A 332 11.79 31.33 -128.70
C GLN A 332 12.34 32.62 -129.31
N SER A 333 12.83 33.56 -128.49
CA SER A 333 13.47 34.80 -128.97
C SER A 333 14.83 34.52 -129.63
N ALA A 334 15.61 33.60 -129.09
CA ALA A 334 16.87 33.15 -129.68
C ALA A 334 16.64 32.41 -131.01
N ASP A 335 15.62 31.54 -131.09
CA ASP A 335 15.22 30.87 -132.32
C ASP A 335 14.75 31.88 -133.39
N ASN A 336 13.99 32.91 -133.01
CA ASN A 336 13.59 34.01 -133.90
C ASN A 336 14.79 34.86 -134.39
N ALA A 337 15.76 35.14 -133.52
CA ALA A 337 16.96 35.89 -133.89
C ALA A 337 17.91 35.08 -134.79
N GLY A 338 17.88 33.75 -134.73
CA GLY A 338 18.61 32.87 -135.65
C GLY A 338 17.95 32.70 -137.03
N GLN A 339 16.70 33.16 -137.21
CA GLN A 339 15.95 33.10 -138.48
C GLN A 339 15.92 34.45 -139.25
N ALA A 340 16.56 35.50 -138.74
CA ALA A 340 16.66 36.83 -139.35
C ALA A 340 18.02 37.04 -140.06
#